data_AF-A0A3M1V204-F1
#
_entry.id   AF-A0A3M1V204-F1
#
_cell.length_a   1.000
_cell.length_b   1.000
_cell.length_c   1.000
_cell.angle_alpha   90.00
_cell.angle_beta   90.00
_cell.angle_gamma   90.00
#
_symmetry.space_group_name_H-M   'P 1'
#
loop_
_entity.id
_entity.type
_entity.pdbx_description
1 polymer ?
#
loop_
_entity_poly.entity_id
_entity_poly.type
_entity_poly.pdbx_seq_one_letter_code
_entity_poly.pdbx_strand_id
1 'polypeptide(L)'
;QRLRGRPPRLGVCGLNPHAGEHGLFGYGEEERVIEPALVAARTAGWNVEGPLSADTAFTPDQRRRFDAYVCMYHDQGLIPLKTLAFDEAVNVTLGLPIVRTSVDHGPALDIAWQGRARAESLFQAVKLAARLCGRSA
;
A
#
# COMPACT_ATOMS: atom_id res chain seq x y z
N GLN A 1 -3.04 13.99 4.11
CA GLN A 1 -3.18 15.35 3.54
C GLN A 1 -2.12 15.69 2.50
N ARG A 2 -0.81 15.51 2.77
CA ARG A 2 0.30 15.97 1.88
C ARG A 2 0.20 15.59 0.39
N LEU A 3 -0.27 14.38 0.03
CA LEU A 3 -0.39 13.98 -1.38
C LEU A 3 -1.74 14.34 -2.02
N ARG A 4 -2.85 14.12 -1.31
CA ARG A 4 -4.21 14.22 -1.87
C ARG A 4 -4.93 15.55 -1.59
N GLY A 5 -4.39 16.42 -0.73
CA GLY A 5 -5.04 17.69 -0.34
C GLY A 5 -6.32 17.53 0.49
N ARG A 6 -6.78 16.30 0.72
CA ARG A 6 -7.94 15.93 1.53
C ARG A 6 -7.62 14.76 2.47
N PRO A 7 -8.47 14.45 3.46
CA PRO A 7 -8.39 13.20 4.21
C PRO A 7 -8.38 12.00 3.24
N PRO A 8 -7.42 11.07 3.36
CA PRO A 8 -7.37 9.89 2.51
C PRO A 8 -8.48 8.91 2.91
N ARG A 9 -9.08 8.23 1.93
CA ARG A 9 -9.95 7.10 2.15
C ARG A 9 -9.14 5.81 2.02
N LEU A 10 -9.08 5.03 3.09
CA LEU A 10 -8.22 3.85 3.18
C LEU A 10 -9.04 2.57 3.14
N GLY A 11 -8.66 1.62 2.28
CA GLY A 11 -9.17 0.25 2.33
C GLY A 11 -8.25 -0.59 3.22
N VAL A 12 -8.81 -1.44 4.07
CA VAL A 12 -8.05 -2.34 4.94
C VAL A 12 -8.47 -3.77 4.63
N CYS A 13 -7.53 -4.62 4.21
CA CYS A 13 -7.82 -6.02 3.92
C CYS A 13 -8.03 -6.83 5.19
N GLY A 14 -8.77 -7.94 5.12
CA GLY A 14 -8.70 -9.01 6.12
C GLY A 14 -7.36 -9.74 6.06
N LEU A 15 -7.06 -10.53 7.08
CA LEU A 15 -5.93 -11.44 7.09
C LEU A 15 -6.28 -12.73 6.35
N ASN A 16 -7.45 -13.27 6.64
CA ASN A 16 -7.94 -14.52 6.09
C ASN A 16 -8.61 -14.31 4.72
N PRO A 17 -8.70 -15.36 3.88
CA PRO A 17 -9.53 -15.33 2.68
C PRO A 17 -10.95 -14.87 3.02
N HIS A 18 -11.58 -14.12 2.11
CA HIS A 18 -12.96 -13.64 2.30
C HIS A 18 -13.12 -12.76 3.56
N ALA A 19 -12.03 -12.19 4.07
CA ALA A 19 -12.00 -11.49 5.35
C ALA A 19 -12.63 -12.33 6.48
N GLY A 20 -12.24 -13.60 6.55
CA GLY A 20 -12.66 -14.52 7.61
C GLY A 20 -14.02 -15.18 7.37
N GLU A 21 -14.77 -14.78 6.33
CA GLU A 21 -16.10 -15.35 6.00
C GLU A 21 -17.00 -15.44 7.25
N HIS A 22 -17.14 -14.33 7.96
CA HIS A 22 -17.91 -14.24 9.22
C HIS A 22 -17.50 -15.29 10.28
N GLY A 23 -16.19 -15.53 10.40
CA GLY A 23 -15.59 -16.45 11.35
C GLY A 23 -15.56 -17.91 10.88
N LEU A 24 -15.98 -18.20 9.64
CA LEU A 24 -15.85 -19.54 9.05
C LEU A 24 -14.42 -19.86 8.63
N PHE A 25 -13.61 -18.84 8.29
CA PHE A 25 -12.20 -18.97 7.94
C PHE A 25 -11.31 -18.26 8.95
N GLY A 26 -10.27 -18.98 9.43
CA GLY A 26 -9.35 -18.48 10.45
C GLY A 26 -9.81 -18.81 11.88
N TYR A 27 -9.24 -18.10 12.85
CA TYR A 27 -9.50 -18.25 14.28
C TYR A 27 -10.05 -16.97 14.92
N GLY A 28 -10.75 -16.19 14.10
CA GLY A 28 -11.38 -14.93 14.47
C GLY A 28 -10.43 -13.74 14.50
N GLU A 29 -9.37 -13.74 13.69
CA GLU A 29 -8.41 -12.62 13.64
C GLU A 29 -9.08 -11.32 13.19
N GLU A 30 -10.03 -11.38 12.26
CA GLU A 30 -10.81 -10.23 11.82
C GLU A 30 -11.60 -9.62 12.99
N GLU A 31 -12.44 -10.40 13.66
CA GLU A 31 -13.36 -9.95 14.71
C GLU A 31 -12.62 -9.57 15.99
N ARG A 32 -11.53 -10.28 16.33
CA ARG A 32 -10.79 -10.06 17.58
C ARG A 32 -9.76 -8.95 17.49
N VAL A 33 -9.27 -8.63 16.29
CA VAL A 33 -8.15 -7.69 16.11
C VAL A 33 -8.46 -6.62 15.07
N ILE A 34 -8.81 -7.00 13.84
CA ILE A 34 -8.89 -6.05 12.71
C ILE A 34 -10.12 -5.14 12.82
N GLU A 35 -11.29 -5.69 13.10
CA GLU A 35 -12.54 -4.95 13.29
C GLU A 35 -12.46 -3.97 14.48
N PRO A 36 -12.00 -4.36 15.68
CA PRO A 36 -11.76 -3.42 16.76
C PRO A 36 -10.79 -2.30 16.39
N ALA A 37 -9.70 -2.61 15.67
CA ALA A 37 -8.75 -1.61 15.20
C ALA A 37 -9.37 -0.62 14.19
N LEU A 38 -10.24 -1.11 13.30
CA LEU A 38 -11.01 -0.28 12.38
C LEU A 38 -12.00 0.63 13.11
N VAL A 39 -12.69 0.13 14.14
CA VAL A 39 -13.58 0.94 15.00
C VAL A 39 -12.78 2.03 15.70
N ALA A 40 -11.64 1.68 16.31
CA ALA A 40 -10.77 2.65 16.97
C ALA A 40 -10.27 3.73 16.00
N ALA A 41 -9.86 3.34 14.78
CA ALA A 41 -9.43 4.27 13.75
C ALA A 41 -10.57 5.20 13.30
N ARG A 42 -11.80 4.69 13.09
CA ARG A 42 -12.96 5.51 12.76
C ARG A 42 -13.31 6.49 13.87
N THR A 43 -13.29 6.04 15.12
CA THR A 43 -13.50 6.90 16.30
C THR A 43 -12.45 8.00 16.41
N ALA A 44 -11.21 7.72 16.00
CA ALA A 44 -10.14 8.71 15.90
C ALA A 44 -10.25 9.63 14.64
N GLY A 45 -11.33 9.52 13.86
CA GLY A 45 -11.62 10.39 12.72
C GLY A 45 -11.01 9.94 11.39
N TRP A 46 -10.46 8.72 11.30
CA TRP A 46 -9.89 8.21 10.05
C TRP A 46 -10.99 7.66 9.14
N ASN A 47 -10.91 7.99 7.84
CA ASN A 47 -11.79 7.44 6.82
C ASN A 47 -11.24 6.08 6.34
N VAL A 48 -11.49 5.04 7.12
CA VAL A 48 -11.08 3.64 6.85
C VAL A 48 -12.30 2.77 6.54
N GLU A 49 -12.13 1.77 5.70
CA GLU A 49 -13.15 0.76 5.38
C GLU A 49 -12.53 -0.64 5.29
N GLY A 50 -13.22 -1.63 5.83
CA GLY A 50 -12.79 -3.03 5.89
C GLY A 50 -13.44 -3.79 7.05
N PRO A 51 -12.99 -5.01 7.35
CA PRO A 51 -11.97 -5.74 6.58
C PRO A 51 -12.50 -6.10 5.18
N LEU A 52 -11.69 -5.89 4.14
CA LEU A 52 -12.01 -6.21 2.75
C LEU A 52 -11.41 -7.57 2.38
N SER A 53 -12.11 -8.38 1.59
CA SER A 53 -11.48 -9.57 1.01
C SER A 53 -10.39 -9.17 0.01
N ALA A 54 -9.18 -9.68 0.20
CA ALA A 54 -8.00 -9.24 -0.56
C ALA A 54 -8.09 -9.53 -2.07
N ASP A 55 -8.74 -10.62 -2.47
CA ASP A 55 -8.94 -11.02 -3.86
C ASP A 55 -9.84 -10.06 -4.65
N THR A 56 -10.80 -9.40 -3.98
CA THR A 56 -11.70 -8.42 -4.59
C THR A 56 -11.29 -6.96 -4.31
N ALA A 57 -10.41 -6.74 -3.32
CA ALA A 57 -9.97 -5.43 -2.89
C ALA A 57 -9.28 -4.61 -4.00
N PHE A 58 -8.60 -5.27 -4.95
CA PHE A 58 -7.79 -4.60 -5.98
C PHE A 58 -8.44 -4.50 -7.36
N THR A 59 -9.73 -4.83 -7.47
CA THR A 59 -10.51 -4.64 -8.70
C THR A 59 -10.47 -3.17 -9.17
N PRO A 60 -10.63 -2.88 -10.48
CA PRO A 60 -10.58 -1.51 -10.98
C PRO A 60 -11.53 -0.54 -10.27
N ASP A 61 -12.74 -0.98 -9.90
CA ASP A 61 -13.71 -0.15 -9.17
C ASP A 61 -13.26 0.15 -7.75
N GLN A 62 -12.77 -0.85 -7.02
CA GLN A 62 -12.25 -0.64 -5.66
C GLN A 62 -11.02 0.28 -5.69
N ARG A 63 -10.10 0.12 -6.66
CA ARG A 63 -8.93 1.01 -6.81
C ARG A 63 -9.29 2.46 -7.12
N ARG A 64 -10.46 2.73 -7.72
CA ARG A 64 -10.97 4.10 -7.89
C ARG A 64 -11.57 4.67 -6.59
N ARG A 65 -12.03 3.79 -5.71
CA ARG A 65 -12.72 4.13 -4.46
C ARG A 65 -11.76 4.53 -3.34
N PHE A 66 -10.61 3.86 -3.24
CA PHE A 66 -9.64 4.06 -2.15
C PHE A 66 -8.36 4.79 -2.61
N ASP A 67 -7.80 5.62 -1.73
CA ASP A 67 -6.54 6.33 -2.00
C ASP A 67 -5.29 5.48 -1.71
N ALA A 68 -5.41 4.55 -0.76
CA ALA A 68 -4.38 3.59 -0.37
C ALA A 68 -5.02 2.37 0.32
N TYR A 69 -4.27 1.28 0.37
CA TYR A 69 -4.67 0.04 1.03
C TYR A 69 -3.71 -0.30 2.16
N VAL A 70 -4.25 -0.82 3.26
CA VAL A 70 -3.51 -1.49 4.32
C VAL A 70 -3.70 -2.99 4.13
N CYS A 71 -2.61 -3.66 3.76
CA CYS A 71 -2.58 -5.11 3.60
C CYS A 71 -1.94 -5.74 4.84
N MET A 72 -2.39 -6.94 5.20
CA MET A 72 -1.95 -7.62 6.41
C MET A 72 -0.54 -8.21 6.28
N TYR A 73 -0.15 -8.58 5.06
CA TYR A 73 1.18 -9.11 4.79
C TYR A 73 1.67 -8.76 3.39
N HIS A 74 2.97 -8.99 3.16
CA HIS A 74 3.73 -8.54 2.00
C HIS A 74 3.09 -8.95 0.66
N ASP A 75 2.92 -10.25 0.44
CA ASP A 75 2.44 -10.75 -0.85
C ASP A 75 0.98 -10.41 -1.14
N GLN A 76 0.17 -10.18 -0.09
CA GLN A 76 -1.21 -9.74 -0.24
C GLN A 76 -1.31 -8.39 -0.99
N GLY A 77 -0.36 -7.49 -0.76
CA GLY A 77 -0.34 -6.16 -1.38
C GLY A 77 0.65 -6.01 -2.53
N LEU A 78 1.82 -6.64 -2.45
CA LEU A 78 2.87 -6.41 -3.45
C LEU A 78 2.64 -7.18 -4.75
N ILE A 79 2.02 -8.37 -4.71
CA ILE A 79 1.65 -9.08 -5.94
C ILE A 79 0.73 -8.20 -6.81
N PRO A 80 -0.44 -7.73 -6.34
CA PRO A 80 -1.32 -6.92 -7.17
C PRO A 80 -0.68 -5.60 -7.60
N LEU A 81 0.13 -4.96 -6.75
CA LEU A 81 0.87 -3.75 -7.12
C LEU A 81 1.82 -4.01 -8.29
N LYS A 82 2.64 -5.07 -8.20
CA LYS A 82 3.63 -5.42 -9.22
C LYS A 82 2.99 -5.90 -10.51
N THR A 83 1.86 -6.60 -10.44
CA THR A 83 1.07 -6.95 -11.63
C THR A 83 0.58 -5.71 -12.40
N LEU A 84 0.31 -4.60 -11.69
CA LEU A 84 -0.24 -3.39 -12.29
C LEU A 84 0.81 -2.35 -12.70
N ALA A 85 1.93 -2.25 -11.98
CA ALA A 85 2.83 -1.11 -12.07
C ALA A 85 4.31 -1.43 -11.78
N PHE A 86 4.79 -2.61 -12.20
CA PHE A 86 6.14 -3.10 -11.88
C PHE A 86 7.27 -2.06 -12.08
N ASP A 87 7.34 -1.43 -13.24
CA ASP A 87 8.42 -0.49 -13.60
C ASP A 87 8.24 0.93 -13.00
N GLU A 88 7.06 1.24 -12.46
CA GLU A 88 6.69 2.56 -11.96
C GLU A 88 6.54 2.61 -10.43
N ALA A 89 6.50 1.45 -9.77
CA ALA A 89 6.35 1.35 -8.33
C ALA A 89 7.55 1.97 -7.59
N VAL A 90 7.24 2.65 -6.49
CA VAL A 90 8.20 3.30 -5.60
C VAL A 90 7.93 2.85 -4.17
N ASN A 91 8.96 2.38 -3.49
CA ASN A 91 8.89 2.11 -2.07
C ASN A 91 9.05 3.41 -1.28
N VAL A 92 8.10 3.72 -0.40
CA VAL A 92 8.12 4.89 0.48
C VAL A 92 8.09 4.43 1.93
N THR A 93 9.03 4.90 2.74
CA THR A 93 9.03 4.60 4.18
C THR A 93 8.30 5.71 4.93
N LEU A 94 7.18 5.35 5.55
CA LEU A 94 6.37 6.26 6.38
C LEU A 94 6.85 6.21 7.83
N GLY A 95 6.62 7.30 8.59
CA GLY A 95 6.92 7.39 10.02
C GLY A 95 8.33 7.88 10.38
N LEU A 96 9.21 8.08 9.40
CA LEU A 96 10.53 8.68 9.62
C LEU A 96 10.45 10.22 9.75
N PRO A 97 11.43 10.86 10.42
CA PRO A 97 11.53 12.32 10.48
C PRO A 97 12.03 12.95 9.16
N ILE A 98 12.32 12.13 8.14
CA ILE A 98 12.81 12.54 6.82
C ILE A 98 12.01 11.86 5.71
N VAL A 99 11.98 12.46 4.53
CA VAL A 99 11.45 11.81 3.32
C VAL A 99 12.43 10.74 2.86
N ARG A 100 11.97 9.49 2.78
CA ARG A 100 12.74 8.38 2.22
C ARG A 100 11.92 7.60 1.20
N THR A 101 12.44 7.57 -0.03
CA THR A 101 11.94 6.75 -1.14
C THR A 101 13.04 5.78 -1.61
N SER A 102 12.65 4.70 -2.27
CA SER A 102 13.57 3.71 -2.83
C SER A 102 12.97 3.08 -4.09
N VAL A 103 13.84 2.53 -4.93
CA VAL A 103 13.45 1.63 -6.02
C VAL A 103 12.70 0.41 -5.49
N ASP A 104 11.89 -0.22 -6.36
CA ASP A 104 11.09 -1.42 -6.04
C ASP A 104 11.64 -2.73 -6.67
N HIS A 105 12.84 -2.64 -7.27
CA HIS A 105 13.58 -3.78 -7.80
C HIS A 105 14.76 -4.19 -6.90
N GLY A 106 15.24 -5.42 -7.12
CA GLY A 106 16.43 -5.95 -6.45
C GLY A 106 17.75 -5.47 -7.07
N PRO A 107 18.88 -6.07 -6.66
CA PRO A 107 20.22 -5.65 -7.08
C PRO A 107 20.59 -5.99 -8.53
N ALA A 108 19.84 -6.88 -9.19
CA ALA A 108 20.04 -7.27 -10.60
C ALA A 108 21.51 -7.61 -10.95
N LEU A 109 22.13 -8.49 -10.14
CA LEU A 109 23.56 -8.82 -10.22
C LEU A 109 23.95 -9.46 -11.56
N ASP A 110 23.03 -10.18 -12.19
CA ASP A 110 23.16 -10.84 -13.48
C ASP A 110 23.35 -9.85 -14.65
N ILE A 111 22.98 -8.57 -14.47
CA ILE A 111 23.14 -7.49 -15.45
C ILE A 111 24.10 -6.38 -15.01
N ALA A 112 24.78 -6.56 -13.86
CA ALA A 112 25.73 -5.58 -13.36
C ALA A 112 26.85 -5.32 -14.38
N TRP A 113 27.19 -4.05 -14.59
CA TRP A 113 28.22 -3.58 -15.55
C TRP A 113 27.95 -3.87 -17.03
N GLN A 114 26.73 -4.30 -17.39
CA GLN A 114 26.38 -4.58 -18.79
C GLN A 114 25.72 -3.40 -19.51
N GLY A 115 25.40 -2.31 -18.80
CA GLY A 115 24.68 -1.16 -19.38
C GLY A 115 23.22 -1.45 -19.73
N ARG A 116 22.63 -2.52 -19.18
CA ARG A 116 21.26 -3.00 -19.50
C ARG A 116 20.21 -2.65 -18.44
N ALA A 117 20.63 -2.08 -17.30
CA ALA A 117 19.73 -1.74 -16.22
C ALA A 117 18.80 -0.58 -16.62
N ARG A 118 17.53 -0.72 -16.23
CA ARG A 118 16.48 0.27 -16.42
C ARG A 118 16.46 1.26 -15.25
N ALA A 119 16.49 2.55 -15.53
CA ALA A 119 16.58 3.62 -14.53
C ALA A 119 15.21 4.21 -14.12
N GLU A 120 14.13 3.73 -14.73
CA GLU A 120 12.78 4.30 -14.60
C GLU A 120 12.29 4.31 -13.15
N SER A 121 12.43 3.18 -12.42
CA SER A 121 12.03 3.10 -11.00
C SER A 121 12.80 4.11 -10.14
N LEU A 122 14.11 4.29 -10.40
CA LEU A 122 14.93 5.28 -9.70
C LEU A 122 14.45 6.70 -9.99
N PHE A 123 14.14 7.02 -11.24
CA PHE A 123 13.61 8.32 -11.61
C PHE A 123 12.25 8.59 -10.96
N GLN A 124 11.36 7.59 -10.88
CA GLN A 124 10.09 7.74 -10.16
C GLN A 124 10.31 7.96 -8.66
N ALA A 125 11.25 7.24 -8.05
CA ALA A 125 11.58 7.41 -6.64
C ALA A 125 12.06 8.84 -6.34
N VAL A 126 13.00 9.36 -7.14
CA VAL A 126 13.51 10.73 -6.99
C VAL A 126 12.41 11.77 -7.22
N LYS A 127 11.59 11.61 -8.27
CA LYS A 127 10.46 12.51 -8.54
C LYS A 127 9.46 12.54 -7.39
N LEU A 128 9.14 11.39 -6.81
CA LEU A 128 8.23 11.31 -5.67
C LEU A 128 8.84 11.97 -4.43
N ALA A 129 10.12 11.74 -4.13
CA ALA A 129 10.81 12.40 -3.03
C ALA A 129 10.75 13.93 -3.16
N ALA A 130 11.08 14.46 -4.35
CA ALA A 130 11.01 15.90 -4.62
C ALA A 130 9.59 16.47 -4.38
N ARG A 131 8.55 15.76 -4.84
CA ARG A 131 7.15 16.15 -4.60
C ARG A 131 6.76 16.14 -3.12
N LEU A 132 7.26 15.17 -2.35
CA LEU A 132 6.99 15.07 -0.91
C LEU A 132 7.71 16.16 -0.10
N CYS A 133 8.91 16.57 -0.52
CA CYS A 133 9.64 17.68 0.07
C CYS A 133 8.99 19.04 -0.24
N GLY A 134 8.62 19.29 -1.49
CA GLY A 134 8.14 20.59 -1.98
C GLY A 134 6.74 21.03 -1.50
N ARG A 135 6.03 20.19 -0.74
CA ARG A 135 4.70 20.49 -0.16
C ARG A 135 4.73 20.69 1.36
N SER A 136 5.88 21.11 1.91
CA SER A 136 6.06 21.36 3.35
C SER A 136 5.86 22.83 3.76
N ALA A 137 5.16 23.63 2.96
CA ALA A 137 4.72 24.98 3.34
C ALA A 137 3.21 25.01 3.52
#